data_AF-R0FI38-F1
#
_entry.id   AF-R0FI38-F1
#
_cell.length_a   1.000
_cell.length_b   1.000
_cell.length_c   1.000
_cell.angle_alpha   90.00
_cell.angle_beta   90.00
_cell.angle_gamma   90.00
#
_symmetry.space_group_name_H-M   'P 1'
#
loop_
_entity.id
_entity.type
_entity.pdbx_description
1 polymer ?
#
loop_
_entity_poly.entity_id
_entity_poly.type
_entity_poly.pdbx_seq_one_letter_code
_entity_poly.pdbx_strand_id
1 'polypeptide(L)'
;MSVRARRIVSGRSETIAANYAFDPLEDDKIIRNRLLTRTTTTRGEPPLKKLQKKFTSFVIEVDKEEDNYGDCGRLAKAFLQELSAFEIPLLKSQAVVAANLREKDNFNELKGETNRQIVQAQADIEDLKKQLEESKIERQHKEECEAIRKLISAQPPSQGHRRLYMN
;
A
#
# COMPACT_ATOMS: atom_id res chain seq x y z
N MET A 1 31.20 21.55 -27.79
CA MET A 1 30.46 20.39 -28.34
C MET A 1 31.27 19.12 -28.17
N SER A 2 30.58 17.99 -27.97
CA SER A 2 31.07 16.61 -27.85
C SER A 2 31.18 16.06 -26.42
N VAL A 3 30.11 15.38 -26.00
CA VAL A 3 30.17 14.31 -24.98
C VAL A 3 29.68 13.04 -25.66
N ARG A 4 30.56 12.06 -25.79
CA ARG A 4 30.35 10.81 -26.53
C ARG A 4 29.48 9.87 -25.68
N ALA A 5 28.17 9.88 -25.91
CA ALA A 5 27.24 8.92 -25.30
C ALA A 5 27.54 7.51 -25.82
N ARG A 6 27.94 6.62 -24.92
CA ARG A 6 28.23 5.21 -25.21
C ARG A 6 26.88 4.48 -25.34
N ARG A 7 26.44 4.23 -26.58
CA ARG A 7 25.23 3.46 -26.90
C ARG A 7 25.50 2.00 -26.50
N ILE A 8 24.90 1.53 -25.41
CA ILE A 8 24.89 0.10 -25.07
C ILE A 8 23.90 -0.56 -26.04
N VAL A 9 24.47 -1.25 -27.03
CA VAL A 9 23.74 -2.04 -28.01
C VAL A 9 23.09 -3.22 -27.29
N SER A 10 21.76 -3.21 -27.27
CA SER A 10 20.91 -4.37 -27.01
C SER A 10 21.22 -5.43 -28.06
N GLY A 11 21.87 -6.51 -27.65
CA GLY A 11 22.28 -7.58 -28.56
C GLY A 11 22.66 -8.84 -27.83
N ARG A 12 21.66 -9.56 -27.31
CA ARG A 12 21.65 -11.04 -27.29
C ARG A 12 20.24 -11.57 -27.00
N SER A 13 19.38 -11.48 -28.01
CA SER A 13 18.26 -12.40 -28.15
C SER A 13 18.84 -13.67 -28.77
N GLU A 14 19.07 -14.70 -27.96
CA GLU A 14 19.29 -16.07 -28.43
C GLU A 14 18.86 -17.02 -27.31
N THR A 15 17.59 -17.44 -27.43
CA THR A 15 17.11 -18.80 -27.13
C THR A 15 17.54 -19.42 -25.80
N ILE A 16 16.86 -19.02 -24.72
CA ILE A 16 16.51 -19.98 -23.67
C ILE A 16 14.99 -19.97 -23.56
N ALA A 17 14.32 -20.44 -24.62
CA ALA A 17 13.00 -21.02 -24.47
C ALA A 17 13.21 -22.36 -23.74
N ALA A 18 13.48 -22.28 -22.43
CA ALA A 18 13.32 -23.43 -21.57
C ALA A 18 11.83 -23.76 -21.59
N ASN A 19 11.49 -24.98 -21.99
CA ASN A 19 10.16 -25.55 -21.85
C ASN A 19 9.70 -25.43 -20.39
N TYR A 20 9.05 -24.33 -20.02
CA TYR A 20 8.35 -24.22 -18.76
C TYR A 20 7.04 -24.99 -18.93
N ALA A 21 6.91 -26.10 -18.19
CA ALA A 21 5.76 -27.00 -18.22
C ALA A 21 4.51 -26.41 -17.52
N PHE A 22 4.49 -25.11 -17.27
CA PHE A 22 3.47 -24.42 -16.47
C PHE A 22 3.03 -23.12 -17.15
N ASP A 23 1.77 -22.76 -16.94
CA ASP A 23 1.15 -21.53 -17.44
C ASP A 23 1.80 -20.30 -16.78
N PRO A 24 1.98 -19.15 -17.49
CA PRO A 24 2.68 -17.98 -16.94
C PRO A 24 2.11 -17.45 -15.59
N LEU A 25 0.81 -17.65 -15.35
CA LEU A 25 0.15 -17.29 -14.08
C LEU A 25 0.48 -18.26 -12.94
N GLU A 26 0.71 -19.54 -13.26
CA GLU A 26 1.19 -20.55 -12.31
C GLU A 26 2.67 -20.35 -12.01
N ASP A 27 3.47 -20.01 -13.03
CA ASP A 27 4.89 -19.68 -12.87
C ASP A 27 5.11 -18.48 -11.94
N ASP A 28 4.30 -17.42 -12.05
CA ASP A 28 4.39 -16.27 -11.14
C ASP A 28 4.09 -16.65 -9.68
N LYS A 29 3.14 -17.56 -9.45
CA LYS A 29 2.88 -18.10 -8.10
C LYS A 29 4.06 -18.92 -7.62
N ILE A 30 4.65 -19.75 -8.48
CA ILE A 30 5.80 -20.60 -8.16
C ILE A 30 7.04 -19.75 -7.84
N ILE A 31 7.33 -18.74 -8.66
CA ILE A 31 8.45 -17.79 -8.49
C ILE A 31 8.25 -16.98 -7.20
N ARG A 32 7.05 -16.45 -6.98
CA ARG A 32 6.71 -15.73 -5.75
C ARG A 32 6.88 -16.63 -4.53
N ASN A 33 6.36 -17.86 -4.58
CA ASN A 33 6.54 -18.83 -3.50
C ASN A 33 8.03 -19.12 -3.28
N ARG A 34 8.84 -19.30 -4.33
CA ARG A 34 10.28 -19.51 -4.21
C ARG A 34 11.01 -18.36 -3.52
N LEU A 35 10.66 -17.13 -3.87
CA LEU A 35 11.24 -15.91 -3.28
C LEU A 35 10.81 -15.72 -1.83
N LEU A 36 9.52 -15.92 -1.52
CA LEU A 36 8.95 -15.74 -0.17
C LEU A 36 9.40 -16.83 0.81
N THR A 37 9.45 -18.08 0.36
CA THR A 37 9.83 -19.24 1.20
C THR A 37 11.34 -19.47 1.25
N ARG A 38 12.11 -18.77 0.40
CA ARG A 38 13.55 -19.00 0.19
C ARG A 38 13.85 -20.48 -0.12
N THR A 39 12.93 -21.19 -0.78
CA THR A 39 13.14 -22.58 -1.22
C THR A 39 14.26 -22.67 -2.25
N THR A 40 14.73 -21.57 -2.83
CA THR A 40 16.04 -21.45 -3.49
C THR A 40 16.89 -20.43 -2.75
N THR A 41 17.85 -20.91 -1.94
CA THR A 41 18.92 -20.05 -1.42
C THR A 41 19.94 -19.81 -2.53
N THR A 42 20.48 -18.60 -2.64
CA THR A 42 21.55 -18.25 -3.61
C THR A 42 22.89 -18.92 -3.28
N ARG A 43 23.02 -19.55 -2.11
CA ARG A 43 24.13 -20.46 -1.75
C ARG A 43 23.62 -21.60 -0.87
N GLY A 44 23.86 -22.85 -1.30
CA GLY A 44 23.56 -24.07 -0.55
C GLY A 44 22.42 -24.91 -1.14
N GLU A 45 22.24 -26.12 -0.59
CA GLU A 45 21.11 -26.98 -0.93
C GLU A 45 19.79 -26.40 -0.38
N PRO A 46 18.70 -26.34 -1.18
CA PRO A 46 17.37 -25.96 -0.69
C PRO A 46 16.97 -26.69 0.59
N PRO A 47 16.45 -25.98 1.62
CA PRO A 47 16.03 -26.60 2.88
C PRO A 47 15.04 -27.76 2.70
N LEU A 48 14.06 -27.59 1.80
CA LEU A 48 13.09 -28.63 1.48
C LEU A 48 13.75 -29.86 0.83
N LYS A 49 14.71 -29.65 -0.08
CA LYS A 49 15.43 -30.75 -0.76
C LYS A 49 16.32 -31.50 0.23
N LYS A 50 16.96 -30.78 1.16
CA LYS A 50 17.76 -31.36 2.24
C LYS A 50 16.90 -32.20 3.18
N LEU A 51 15.73 -31.70 3.57
CA LEU A 51 14.75 -32.44 4.37
C LEU A 51 14.27 -33.71 3.64
N GLN A 52 13.89 -33.59 2.37
CA GLN A 52 13.47 -34.72 1.53
C GLN A 52 14.55 -35.80 1.46
N LYS A 53 15.82 -35.44 1.26
CA LYS A 53 16.93 -36.41 1.27
C LYS A 53 17.03 -37.16 2.60
N LYS A 54 16.92 -36.47 3.74
CA LYS A 54 16.97 -37.10 5.07
C LYS A 54 15.79 -38.05 5.29
N PHE A 55 14.60 -37.66 4.86
CA PHE A 55 13.41 -38.50 4.88
C PHE A 55 13.61 -39.77 4.05
N THR A 56 13.99 -39.62 2.78
CA THR A 56 14.22 -40.76 1.88
C THR A 56 15.32 -41.69 2.39
N SER A 57 16.42 -41.16 2.94
CA SER A 57 17.46 -42.00 3.54
C SER A 57 16.95 -42.82 4.74
N PHE A 58 16.10 -42.23 5.59
CA PHE A 58 15.49 -42.95 6.70
C PHE A 58 14.55 -44.05 6.23
N VAL A 59 13.65 -43.74 5.28
CA VAL A 59 12.69 -44.72 4.73
C VAL A 59 13.42 -45.89 4.05
N ILE A 60 14.42 -45.61 3.22
CA ILE A 60 15.23 -46.65 2.57
C ILE A 60 15.89 -47.58 3.60
N GLU A 61 16.40 -47.05 4.71
CA GLU A 61 17.04 -47.90 5.72
C GLU A 61 16.04 -48.78 6.46
N VAL A 62 14.82 -48.28 6.71
CA VAL A 62 13.73 -49.05 7.30
C VAL A 62 13.24 -50.14 6.35
N ASP A 63 13.18 -49.86 5.05
CA ASP A 63 12.69 -50.78 4.03
C ASP A 63 13.65 -51.94 3.72
N LYS A 64 14.88 -51.92 4.23
CA LYS A 64 15.86 -53.01 4.01
C LYS A 64 15.51 -54.30 4.75
N GLU A 65 14.56 -54.27 5.70
CA GLU A 65 14.16 -55.43 6.53
C GLU A 65 15.33 -56.15 7.23
N GLU A 66 16.43 -55.43 7.49
CA GLU A 66 17.60 -55.90 8.25
C GLU A 66 17.47 -55.46 9.72
N ASP A 67 18.15 -56.16 10.65
CA ASP A 67 18.21 -55.79 12.08
C ASP A 67 19.10 -54.54 12.35
N ASN A 68 18.95 -53.49 11.53
CA ASN A 68 19.74 -52.25 11.56
C ASN A 68 19.09 -51.15 12.41
N TYR A 69 18.49 -51.51 13.56
CA TYR A 69 17.77 -50.57 14.43
C TYR A 69 18.60 -49.35 14.85
N GLY A 70 19.92 -49.51 15.01
CA GLY A 70 20.83 -48.42 15.35
C GLY A 70 20.93 -47.35 14.26
N ASP A 71 21.04 -47.76 13.00
CA ASP A 71 21.10 -46.84 11.86
C ASP A 71 19.75 -46.21 11.56
N CYS A 72 18.66 -46.99 11.66
CA CYS A 72 17.29 -46.46 11.60
C CYS A 72 17.07 -45.36 12.66
N GLY A 73 17.47 -45.60 13.91
CA GLY A 73 17.36 -44.61 15.00
C GLY A 73 18.20 -43.36 14.76
N ARG A 74 19.43 -43.51 14.24
CA ARG A 74 20.30 -42.40 13.88
C ARG A 74 19.72 -41.55 12.75
N LEU A 75 19.20 -42.19 11.70
CA LEU A 75 18.59 -41.51 10.55
C LEU A 75 17.27 -40.83 10.93
N ALA A 76 16.43 -41.46 11.75
CA ALA A 76 15.21 -40.86 12.29
C ALA A 76 15.53 -39.58 13.07
N LYS A 77 16.53 -39.63 13.96
CA LYS A 77 16.96 -38.44 14.73
C LYS A 77 17.47 -37.33 13.81
N ALA A 78 18.25 -37.67 12.78
CA ALA A 78 18.74 -36.69 11.81
C ALA A 78 17.60 -36.07 10.97
N PHE A 79 16.58 -36.85 10.60
CA PHE A 79 15.39 -36.36 9.92
C PHE A 79 14.58 -35.41 10.80
N LEU A 80 14.31 -35.78 12.05
CA LEU A 80 13.56 -34.94 13.01
C LEU A 80 14.28 -33.62 13.29
N GLN A 81 15.61 -33.63 13.40
CA GLN A 81 16.40 -32.42 13.55
C GLN A 81 16.28 -31.49 12.34
N GLU A 82 16.35 -32.04 11.12
CA GLU A 82 16.18 -31.24 9.90
C GLU A 82 14.75 -30.72 9.76
N LEU A 83 13.75 -31.50 10.17
CA LEU A 83 12.34 -31.10 10.15
C LEU A 83 12.09 -29.92 11.09
N SER A 84 12.60 -29.98 12.31
CA SER A 84 12.51 -28.88 13.27
C SER A 84 13.23 -27.61 12.76
N ALA A 85 14.39 -27.77 12.12
CA ALA A 85 15.11 -26.65 11.50
C ALA A 85 14.33 -26.03 10.33
N PHE A 86 13.53 -26.82 9.59
CA PHE A 86 12.68 -26.34 8.49
C PHE A 86 11.38 -25.68 8.98
N GLU A 87 10.86 -26.11 10.13
CA GLU A 87 9.61 -25.59 10.71
C GLU A 87 9.72 -24.11 11.13
N ILE A 88 10.82 -23.73 11.77
CA ILE A 88 11.06 -22.34 12.23
C ILE A 88 10.90 -21.30 11.09
N PRO A 89 11.61 -21.41 9.95
CA PRO A 89 11.45 -20.45 8.86
C PRO A 89 10.05 -20.51 8.21
N LEU A 90 9.38 -21.67 8.23
CA LEU A 90 8.01 -21.79 7.73
C LEU A 90 7.02 -20.99 8.60
N LEU A 91 7.06 -21.18 9.92
CA LEU A 91 6.25 -20.43 10.88
C LEU A 91 6.53 -18.93 10.81
N LYS A 92 7.81 -18.55 10.65
CA LYS A 92 8.19 -17.15 10.44
C LYS A 92 7.57 -16.58 9.18
N SER A 93 7.62 -17.31 8.06
CA SER A 93 7.02 -16.87 6.80
C SER A 93 5.51 -16.69 6.94
N GLN A 94 4.82 -17.63 7.60
CA GLN A 94 3.39 -17.52 7.87
C GLN A 94 3.04 -16.31 8.74
N ALA A 95 3.82 -16.04 9.79
CA ALA A 95 3.64 -14.87 10.63
C ALA A 95 3.82 -13.56 9.85
N VAL A 96 4.82 -13.50 8.96
CA VAL A 96 5.05 -12.34 8.08
C VAL A 96 3.89 -12.15 7.10
N VAL A 97 3.39 -13.22 6.49
CA VAL A 97 2.22 -13.14 5.59
C VAL A 97 1.00 -12.63 6.35
N ALA A 98 0.73 -13.13 7.54
CA ALA A 98 -0.39 -12.68 8.37
C ALA A 98 -0.24 -11.20 8.76
N ALA A 99 0.97 -10.75 9.11
CA ALA A 99 1.25 -9.35 9.41
C ALA A 99 1.03 -8.45 8.19
N ASN A 100 1.52 -8.86 7.01
CA ASN A 100 1.35 -8.11 5.76
C ASN A 100 -0.12 -7.99 5.34
N LEU A 101 -0.93 -9.03 5.56
CA LEU A 101 -2.37 -8.98 5.28
C LEU A 101 -3.06 -7.98 6.20
N ARG A 102 -2.76 -8.02 7.51
CA ARG A 102 -3.29 -7.03 8.46
C ARG A 102 -2.88 -5.60 8.10
N GLU A 103 -1.62 -5.42 7.74
CA GLU A 103 -1.10 -4.11 7.35
C GLU A 103 -1.77 -3.59 6.06
N LYS A 104 -1.97 -4.47 5.07
CA LYS A 104 -2.73 -4.15 3.86
C LYS A 104 -4.16 -3.68 4.19
N ASP A 105 -4.84 -4.39 5.10
CA ASP A 105 -6.20 -4.03 5.50
C ASP A 105 -6.23 -2.67 6.20
N ASN A 106 -5.29 -2.40 7.10
CA ASN A 106 -5.12 -1.10 7.75
C ASN A 106 -4.87 0.03 6.72
N PHE A 107 -4.05 -0.21 5.69
CA PHE A 107 -3.82 0.79 4.65
C PHE A 107 -5.07 1.07 3.81
N ASN A 108 -5.88 0.04 3.55
CA ASN A 108 -7.15 0.23 2.83
C ASN A 108 -8.13 1.07 3.64
N GLU A 109 -8.21 0.83 4.95
CA GLU A 109 -9.04 1.63 5.85
C GLU A 109 -8.57 3.09 5.91
N LEU A 110 -7.27 3.31 6.13
CA LEU A 110 -6.68 4.65 6.17
C LEU A 110 -6.89 5.42 4.86
N LYS A 111 -6.75 4.74 3.72
CA LYS A 111 -7.05 5.32 2.40
C LYS A 111 -8.52 5.72 2.29
N GLY A 112 -9.44 4.87 2.75
CA GLY A 112 -10.86 5.16 2.78
C GLY A 112 -11.17 6.40 3.62
N GLU A 113 -10.58 6.48 4.81
CA GLU A 113 -10.76 7.60 5.73
C GLU A 113 -10.18 8.91 5.18
N THR A 114 -8.97 8.85 4.61
CA THR A 114 -8.34 10.01 3.96
C THR A 114 -9.22 10.56 2.83
N ASN A 115 -9.79 9.67 2.00
CA ASN A 115 -10.68 10.08 0.94
C ASN A 115 -11.96 10.74 1.46
N ARG A 116 -12.54 10.25 2.56
CA ARG A 116 -13.70 10.89 3.19
C ARG A 116 -13.35 12.30 3.68
N GLN A 117 -12.20 12.45 4.33
CA GLN A 117 -11.73 13.76 4.81
C GLN A 117 -11.49 14.74 3.66
N ILE A 118 -10.95 14.27 2.52
CA ILE A 118 -10.78 15.09 1.31
C ILE A 118 -12.14 15.58 0.80
N VAL A 119 -13.12 14.68 0.68
CA VAL A 119 -14.46 15.03 0.20
C VAL A 119 -15.14 16.02 1.15
N GLN A 120 -15.02 15.80 2.47
CA GLN A 120 -15.57 16.71 3.47
C GLN A 120 -14.92 18.10 3.37
N ALA A 121 -13.59 18.17 3.32
CA ALA A 121 -12.87 19.45 3.21
C ALA A 121 -13.22 20.19 1.91
N GLN A 122 -13.45 19.48 0.80
CA GLN A 122 -13.92 20.09 -0.44
C GLN A 122 -15.31 20.70 -0.30
N ALA A 123 -16.24 20.00 0.38
CA ALA A 123 -17.57 20.54 0.67
C ALA A 123 -17.49 21.78 1.57
N ASP A 124 -16.70 21.73 2.64
CA ASP A 124 -16.51 22.85 3.56
C ASP A 124 -15.94 24.07 2.85
N ILE A 125 -14.96 23.87 1.94
CA ILE A 125 -14.40 24.96 1.12
C ILE A 125 -15.48 25.61 0.25
N GLU A 126 -16.35 24.82 -0.37
CA GLU A 126 -17.38 25.35 -1.25
C GLU A 126 -18.45 26.13 -0.48
N ASP A 127 -18.85 25.62 0.70
CA ASP A 127 -19.77 26.32 1.60
C ASP A 127 -19.16 27.64 2.09
N LEU A 128 -17.87 27.65 2.47
CA LEU A 128 -17.18 28.86 2.90
C LEU A 128 -17.06 29.90 1.80
N LYS A 129 -16.86 29.50 0.53
CA LYS A 129 -16.87 30.43 -0.60
C LYS A 129 -18.24 31.09 -0.77
N LYS A 130 -19.32 30.32 -0.63
CA LYS A 130 -20.68 30.85 -0.73
C LYS A 130 -20.95 31.88 0.38
N GLN A 131 -20.62 31.53 1.62
CA GLN A 131 -20.76 32.44 2.77
C GLN A 131 -19.93 33.72 2.59
N LEU A 132 -18.71 33.59 2.04
CA LEU A 132 -17.85 34.73 1.76
C LEU A 132 -18.50 35.67 0.72
N GLU A 133 -19.10 35.13 -0.33
CA GLU A 133 -19.75 35.95 -1.35
C GLU A 133 -21.00 36.66 -0.81
N GLU A 134 -21.82 35.97 -0.02
CA GLU A 134 -22.96 36.57 0.67
C GLU A 134 -22.51 37.71 1.60
N SER A 135 -21.43 37.52 2.35
CA SER A 135 -20.87 38.54 3.24
C SER A 135 -20.35 39.78 2.49
N LYS A 136 -19.76 39.62 1.30
CA LYS A 136 -19.35 40.75 0.46
C LYS A 136 -20.54 41.59 0.00
N ILE A 137 -21.62 40.93 -0.43
CA ILE A 137 -22.86 41.59 -0.85
C ILE A 137 -23.45 42.37 0.33
N GLU A 138 -23.54 41.75 1.50
CA GLU A 138 -24.06 42.43 2.70
C GLU A 138 -23.22 43.66 3.07
N ARG A 139 -21.89 43.56 2.98
CA ARG A 139 -20.99 44.69 3.21
C ARG A 139 -21.24 45.82 2.20
N GLN A 140 -21.35 45.50 0.92
CA GLN A 140 -21.63 46.50 -0.11
C GLN A 140 -22.95 47.24 0.16
N HIS A 141 -24.02 46.52 0.48
CA HIS A 141 -25.30 47.13 0.83
C HIS A 141 -25.20 48.05 2.06
N LYS A 142 -24.42 47.66 3.08
CA LYS A 142 -24.16 48.50 4.26
C LYS A 142 -23.42 49.79 3.90
N GLU A 143 -22.40 49.70 3.06
CA GLU A 143 -21.63 50.85 2.57
C GLU A 143 -22.50 51.81 1.74
N GLU A 144 -23.32 51.29 0.82
CA GLU A 144 -24.27 52.07 0.03
C GLU A 144 -25.31 52.79 0.93
N CYS A 145 -25.87 52.09 1.92
CA CYS A 145 -26.79 52.70 2.89
C CYS A 145 -26.12 53.79 3.74
N GLU A 146 -24.86 53.61 4.12
CA GLU A 146 -24.12 54.62 4.87
C GLU A 146 -23.83 55.86 4.02
N ALA A 147 -23.47 55.68 2.75
CA ALA A 147 -23.28 56.78 1.80
C ALA A 147 -24.56 57.61 1.64
N ILE A 148 -25.71 56.95 1.45
CA ILE A 148 -27.02 57.61 1.37
C ILE A 148 -27.34 58.35 2.69
N ARG A 149 -27.12 57.71 3.85
CA ARG A 149 -27.33 58.35 5.17
C ARG A 149 -26.50 59.62 5.34
N LYS A 150 -25.24 59.63 4.89
CA LYS A 150 -24.38 60.82 4.93
C LYS A 150 -24.93 61.93 4.05
N LEU A 151 -25.41 61.59 2.86
CA LEU A 151 -25.96 62.54 1.89
C LEU A 151 -27.28 63.16 2.40
N ILE A 152 -28.16 62.36 3.00
CA ILE A 152 -29.39 62.84 3.65
C ILE A 152 -29.06 63.75 4.85
N SER A 153 -28.08 63.38 5.67
CA SER A 153 -27.66 64.18 6.82
C SER A 153 -27.07 65.54 6.44
N ALA A 154 -26.55 65.68 5.21
CA ALA A 154 -26.06 66.95 4.68
C ALA A 154 -27.20 67.88 4.19
N GLN A 155 -28.41 67.36 4.02
CA GLN A 155 -29.58 68.16 3.69
C GLN A 155 -30.21 68.77 4.95
N PRO A 156 -30.76 70.00 4.87
CA PRO A 156 -31.37 70.65 6.02
C PRO A 156 -32.59 69.85 6.52
N PRO A 157 -32.87 69.85 7.84
CA PRO A 157 -33.96 69.08 8.41
C PRO A 157 -35.31 69.43 7.76
N SER A 158 -36.03 68.41 7.29
CA SER A 158 -37.34 68.55 6.64
C SER A 158 -38.41 69.23 7.53
N GLN A 159 -38.22 69.23 8.84
CA GLN A 159 -39.04 69.93 9.84
C GLN A 159 -38.97 71.47 9.70
N GLY A 160 -37.93 72.03 9.07
CA GLY A 160 -37.84 73.46 8.74
C GLY A 160 -38.57 73.84 7.45
N HIS A 161 -38.62 72.94 6.47
CA HIS A 161 -39.28 73.21 5.19
C HIS A 161 -40.81 73.29 5.31
N ARG A 162 -41.46 72.54 6.21
CA ARG A 162 -42.93 72.67 6.42
C ARG A 162 -43.36 73.93 7.16
N ARG A 163 -42.50 74.55 7.98
CA ARG A 163 -42.85 75.80 8.69
C ARG A 163 -42.74 77.05 7.82
N LEU A 164 -42.02 76.99 6.70
CA LEU A 164 -41.91 78.12 5.77
C LEU A 164 -43.06 78.19 4.74
N TYR A 165 -43.93 77.18 4.69
CA TYR A 165 -45.11 77.13 3.80
C TYR A 165 -46.46 77.08 4.55
N MET A 166 -46.47 77.21 5.89
CA MET A 166 -47.68 77.48 6.65
C MET A 166 -47.52 78.84 7.32
N ASN A 167 -48.20 79.84 6.74
CA ASN A 167 -48.48 81.14 7.37
C ASN A 167 -49.18 80.96 8.72
#